data_AF-G6FN04-F1
#
_entry.id   AF-G6FN04-F1
#
_cell.length_a   1.000
_cell.length_b   1.000
_cell.length_c   1.000
_cell.angle_alpha   90.00
_cell.angle_beta   90.00
_cell.angle_gamma   90.00
#
_symmetry.space_group_name_H-M   'P 1'
#
loop_
_entity.id
_entity.type
_entity.pdbx_description
1 polymer ?
#
loop_
_entity_poly.entity_id
_entity_poly.type
_entity_poly.pdbx_seq_one_letter_code
_entity_poly.pdbx_strand_id
1 'polypeptide(L)'
;MNKNIKRSLLCFGLQRSYRHQRFAFHLYQALAEREISADKQELLLILSRNAEKSAATHAIRLLRLDVKLPQDLDNWSDRLWYWLLLHTKLQWVMAWMEWQQHQDAKLYLRLWRLHSITNPFNC
;
A
#
# COMPACT_ATOMS: atom_id res chain seq x y z
N MET A 1 -11.87 24.33 6.70
CA MET A 1 -11.97 22.86 6.56
C MET A 1 -11.85 22.19 7.93
N ASN A 2 -12.88 21.47 8.38
CA ASN A 2 -13.02 20.95 9.75
C ASN A 2 -11.88 19.99 10.12
N LYS A 3 -11.30 20.12 11.32
CA LYS A 3 -10.16 19.30 11.81
C LYS A 3 -10.44 17.80 11.71
N ASN A 4 -11.71 17.41 11.85
CA ASN A 4 -12.18 16.04 11.73
C ASN A 4 -12.07 15.47 10.30
N ILE A 5 -12.25 16.30 9.27
CA ILE A 5 -12.13 15.88 7.86
C ILE A 5 -10.67 15.65 7.47
N LYS A 6 -9.76 16.50 7.96
CA LYS A 6 -8.31 16.30 7.73
C LYS A 6 -7.82 15.01 8.39
N ARG A 7 -8.26 14.75 9.62
CA ARG A 7 -7.93 13.53 10.35
C ARG A 7 -8.50 12.30 9.65
N SER A 8 -9.77 12.31 9.24
CA SER A 8 -10.38 11.17 8.54
C SER A 8 -9.69 10.84 7.21
N LEU A 9 -9.32 11.84 6.42
CA LEU A 9 -8.58 11.66 5.18
C LEU A 9 -7.19 11.08 5.40
N LEU A 10 -6.48 11.57 6.42
CA LEU A 10 -5.15 11.06 6.77
C LEU A 10 -5.21 9.62 7.28
N CYS A 11 -6.20 9.31 8.12
CA CYS A 11 -6.45 7.94 8.58
C CYS A 11 -6.78 7.02 7.41
N PHE A 12 -7.64 7.46 6.49
CA PHE A 12 -8.00 6.69 5.30
C PHE A 12 -6.78 6.41 4.40
N GLY A 13 -5.95 7.43 4.16
CA GLY A 13 -4.70 7.27 3.39
C GLY A 13 -3.73 6.28 4.05
N LEU A 14 -3.53 6.39 5.36
CA LEU A 14 -2.66 5.47 6.11
C LEU A 14 -3.20 4.05 6.13
N GLN A 15 -4.51 3.85 6.31
CA GLN A 15 -5.14 2.53 6.27
C GLN A 15 -4.99 1.89 4.88
N ARG A 16 -5.19 2.66 3.81
CA ARG A 16 -5.01 2.20 2.44
C ARG A 16 -3.54 1.82 2.17
N SER A 17 -2.59 2.69 2.53
CA SER A 17 -1.16 2.41 2.37
C SER A 17 -0.72 1.18 3.17
N TYR A 18 -1.21 1.02 4.41
CA TYR A 18 -0.96 -0.17 5.20
C TYR A 18 -1.45 -1.44 4.49
N ARG A 19 -2.70 -1.45 4.00
CA ARG A 19 -3.27 -2.60 3.28
C ARG A 19 -2.47 -2.95 2.03
N HIS A 20 -2.08 -1.95 1.24
CA HIS A 20 -1.28 -2.19 0.04
C HIS A 20 0.09 -2.78 0.37
N GLN A 21 0.75 -2.29 1.41
CA GLN A 21 2.05 -2.82 1.83
C GLN A 21 1.95 -4.26 2.38
N ARG A 22 0.86 -4.58 3.11
CA ARG A 22 0.58 -5.98 3.53
C ARG A 22 0.29 -6.88 2.34
N PHE A 23 -0.51 -6.44 1.39
CA PHE A 23 -0.78 -7.17 0.16
C PHE A 23 0.52 -7.43 -0.62
N ALA A 24 1.38 -6.42 -0.74
CA ALA A 24 2.67 -6.52 -1.39
C ALA A 24 3.60 -7.53 -0.72
N PHE A 25 3.67 -7.49 0.61
CA PHE A 25 4.42 -8.47 1.39
C PHE A 25 3.99 -9.91 1.04
N HIS A 26 2.69 -10.21 1.12
CA HIS A 26 2.18 -11.55 0.83
C HIS A 26 2.43 -11.96 -0.63
N LEU A 27 2.25 -11.05 -1.57
CA LEU A 27 2.44 -11.34 -2.99
C LEU A 27 3.91 -11.61 -3.31
N TYR A 28 4.84 -10.79 -2.81
CA TYR A 28 6.27 -11.01 -3.03
C TYR A 28 6.76 -12.29 -2.36
N GLN A 29 6.26 -12.62 -1.18
CA GLN A 29 6.58 -13.88 -0.51
C GLN A 29 6.11 -15.09 -1.32
N ALA A 30 4.87 -15.09 -1.79
CA ALA A 30 4.33 -16.20 -2.57
C ALA A 30 4.98 -16.33 -3.96
N LEU A 31 5.38 -15.20 -4.57
CA LEU A 31 6.17 -15.22 -5.80
C LEU A 31 7.58 -15.78 -5.55
N ALA A 32 8.21 -15.44 -4.42
CA ALA A 32 9.52 -15.96 -4.04
C ALA A 32 9.48 -17.49 -3.82
N GLU A 33 8.41 -18.01 -3.25
CA GLU A 33 8.22 -19.46 -3.05
C GLU A 33 8.09 -20.23 -4.36
N ARG A 34 7.56 -19.60 -5.41
CA ARG A 34 7.35 -20.22 -6.73
C ARG A 34 8.56 -20.07 -7.66
N GLU A 35 9.39 -19.05 -7.45
CA GLU A 35 10.50 -18.73 -8.34
C GLU A 35 11.62 -19.76 -8.23
N ILE A 36 12.13 -20.21 -9.39
CA ILE A 36 13.16 -21.26 -9.48
C ILE A 36 14.56 -20.64 -9.46
N SER A 37 14.69 -19.41 -9.94
CA SER A 37 15.96 -18.68 -9.95
C SER A 37 16.26 -18.11 -8.57
N ALA A 38 17.37 -18.57 -7.96
CA ALA A 38 17.82 -18.11 -6.64
C ALA A 38 17.97 -16.58 -6.56
N ASP A 39 18.57 -15.95 -7.58
CA ASP A 39 18.76 -14.50 -7.61
C ASP A 39 17.44 -13.72 -7.57
N LYS A 40 16.43 -14.19 -8.33
CA LYS A 40 15.11 -13.56 -8.37
C LYS A 40 14.32 -13.83 -7.10
N GLN A 41 14.44 -15.03 -6.55
CA GLN A 41 13.85 -15.40 -5.27
C GLN A 41 14.39 -14.49 -4.15
N GLU A 42 15.71 -14.29 -4.08
CA GLU A 42 16.32 -13.42 -3.09
C GLU A 42 15.84 -11.97 -3.24
N LEU A 43 15.79 -11.46 -4.48
CA LEU A 43 15.27 -10.12 -4.75
C LEU A 43 13.82 -9.95 -4.29
N LEU A 44 12.95 -10.94 -4.56
CA LEU A 44 11.57 -10.94 -4.09
C LEU A 44 11.46 -10.97 -2.57
N LEU A 45 12.32 -11.72 -1.89
CA LEU A 45 12.38 -11.73 -0.42
C LEU A 45 12.86 -10.39 0.16
N ILE A 46 13.77 -9.68 -0.52
CA ILE A 46 14.18 -8.33 -0.13
C ILE A 46 13.00 -7.36 -0.28
N LEU A 47 12.25 -7.45 -1.38
CA LEU A 47 11.06 -6.63 -1.62
C LEU A 47 9.97 -6.91 -0.58
N SER A 48 9.74 -8.17 -0.21
CA SER A 48 8.75 -8.53 0.81
C SER A 48 9.12 -7.91 2.17
N ARG A 49 10.38 -8.03 2.61
CA ARG A 49 10.88 -7.40 3.84
C ARG A 49 10.72 -5.88 3.85
N ASN A 50 10.94 -5.23 2.72
CA ASN A 50 10.74 -3.78 2.60
C ASN A 50 9.26 -3.39 2.70
N ALA A 51 8.38 -4.17 2.08
CA ALA A 51 6.94 -3.98 2.18
C ALA A 51 6.45 -4.19 3.63
N GLU A 52 6.97 -5.20 4.32
CA GLU A 52 6.67 -5.45 5.73
C GLU A 52 7.09 -4.28 6.64
N LYS A 53 8.33 -3.79 6.50
CA LYS A 53 8.81 -2.61 7.24
C LYS A 53 7.94 -1.38 6.99
N SER A 54 7.52 -1.18 5.74
CA SER A 54 6.64 -0.07 5.37
C SER A 54 5.25 -0.22 5.99
N ALA A 55 4.67 -1.43 5.95
CA ALA A 55 3.41 -1.75 6.63
C ALA A 55 3.52 -1.49 8.14
N ALA A 56 4.57 -1.97 8.80
CA ALA A 56 4.81 -1.74 10.22
C ALA A 56 4.89 -0.24 10.56
N THR A 57 5.55 0.56 9.71
CA THR A 57 5.62 2.01 9.88
C THR A 57 4.23 2.66 9.81
N HIS A 58 3.39 2.25 8.85
CA HIS A 58 2.02 2.74 8.75
C HIS A 58 1.13 2.28 9.91
N ALA A 59 1.29 1.03 10.36
CA ALA A 59 0.63 0.48 11.54
C ALA A 59 0.92 1.31 12.79
N ILE A 60 2.19 1.62 13.05
CA ILE A 60 2.60 2.46 14.19
C ILE A 60 1.95 3.84 14.10
N ARG A 61 1.89 4.44 12.91
CA ARG A 61 1.23 5.74 12.71
C ARG A 61 -0.28 5.68 12.96
N LEU A 62 -0.95 4.60 12.54
CA LEU A 62 -2.38 4.39 12.81
C LEU A 62 -2.66 4.21 14.31
N LEU A 63 -1.85 3.40 14.99
CA LEU A 63 -1.95 3.21 16.44
C LEU A 63 -1.76 4.52 17.21
N ARG A 64 -0.79 5.34 16.81
CA ARG A 64 -0.59 6.69 17.40
C ARG A 64 -1.78 7.63 17.19
N LEU A 65 -2.58 7.40 16.16
CA LEU A 65 -3.79 8.17 15.88
C LEU A 65 -5.05 7.59 16.55
N ASP A 66 -4.90 6.54 17.35
CA ASP A 66 -5.98 5.77 17.98
C ASP A 66 -6.98 5.21 16.97
N VAL A 67 -6.46 4.77 15.82
CA VAL A 67 -7.23 4.22 14.72
C VAL A 67 -7.00 2.71 14.67
N LYS A 68 -8.09 1.95 14.56
CA LYS A 68 -8.02 0.50 14.38
C LYS A 68 -7.22 0.16 13.11
N LEU A 69 -6.31 -0.80 13.23
CA LEU A 69 -5.68 -1.40 12.08
C LEU A 69 -6.74 -2.13 11.25
N PRO A 70 -6.74 -1.93 9.93
CA PRO A 70 -7.59 -2.72 9.08
C PRO A 70 -7.11 -4.18 9.11
N GLN A 71 -8.06 -5.12 9.19
CA GLN A 71 -7.78 -6.55 9.06
C GLN A 71 -7.30 -6.87 7.63
N ASP A 72 -6.45 -7.90 7.51
CA ASP A 72 -5.83 -8.32 6.24
C ASP A 72 -6.84 -9.03 5.33
N LEU A 73 -6.78 -8.77 4.01
CA LEU A 73 -7.41 -9.56 2.95
C LEU A 73 -8.91 -9.90 3.13
N ASP A 74 -9.68 -9.00 3.76
CA ASP A 74 -11.10 -9.21 4.01
C ASP A 74 -11.97 -9.13 2.75
N ASN A 75 -11.53 -8.40 1.74
CA ASN A 75 -12.33 -8.23 0.54
C ASN A 75 -12.09 -9.38 -0.44
N TRP A 76 -13.17 -10.04 -0.86
CA TRP A 76 -13.16 -11.06 -1.92
C TRP A 76 -12.47 -10.57 -3.20
N SER A 77 -12.60 -9.28 -3.53
CA SER A 77 -11.88 -8.67 -4.64
C SER A 77 -10.37 -8.80 -4.50
N ASP A 78 -9.84 -8.58 -3.30
CA ASP A 78 -8.40 -8.57 -3.04
C ASP A 78 -7.85 -10.00 -3.12
N ARG A 79 -8.64 -10.99 -2.68
CA ARG A 79 -8.31 -12.42 -2.86
C ARG A 79 -8.29 -12.83 -4.33
N LEU A 80 -9.26 -12.35 -5.12
CA LEU A 80 -9.34 -12.66 -6.54
C LEU A 80 -8.16 -12.04 -7.29
N TRP A 81 -7.81 -10.78 -6.99
CA TRP A 81 -6.61 -10.13 -7.52
C TRP A 81 -5.33 -10.83 -7.09
N TYR A 82 -5.22 -11.22 -5.82
CA TYR A 82 -4.08 -11.99 -5.32
C TYR A 82 -3.89 -13.29 -6.11
N TRP A 83 -4.97 -14.06 -6.29
CA TRP A 83 -4.93 -15.32 -7.03
C TRP A 83 -4.54 -15.10 -8.49
N LEU A 84 -5.12 -14.10 -9.14
CA LEU A 84 -4.84 -13.78 -10.53
C LEU A 84 -3.37 -13.37 -10.72
N LEU A 85 -2.86 -12.47 -9.87
CA LEU A 85 -1.47 -12.00 -9.92
C LEU A 85 -0.46 -13.12 -9.62
N LEU A 86 -0.77 -14.02 -8.68
CA LEU A 86 0.10 -15.15 -8.35
C LEU A 86 0.34 -16.09 -9.55
N HIS A 87 -0.66 -16.24 -10.42
CA HIS A 87 -0.58 -17.08 -11.62
C HIS A 87 -0.05 -16.34 -12.84
N THR A 88 0.09 -15.01 -12.78
CA THR A 88 0.59 -14.20 -13.91
C THR A 88 2.12 -14.19 -13.95
N LYS A 89 2.71 -13.82 -15.10
CA LYS A 89 4.17 -13.63 -15.19
C LYS A 89 4.62 -12.48 -14.29
N LEU A 90 5.80 -12.64 -13.67
CA LEU A 90 6.41 -11.67 -12.74
C LEU A 90 6.43 -10.23 -13.27
N GLN A 91 6.71 -10.03 -14.57
CA GLN A 91 6.75 -8.71 -15.21
C GLN A 91 5.42 -7.95 -15.08
N TRP A 92 4.28 -8.64 -15.23
CA TRP A 92 2.96 -8.04 -15.08
C TRP A 92 2.67 -7.68 -13.62
N VAL A 93 3.12 -8.52 -12.69
CA VAL A 93 2.98 -8.23 -11.26
C VAL A 93 3.78 -6.98 -10.89
N MET A 94 5.02 -6.86 -11.35
CA MET A 94 5.85 -5.68 -11.11
C MET A 94 5.23 -4.42 -11.73
N ALA A 95 4.77 -4.49 -12.98
CA ALA A 95 4.10 -3.36 -13.64
C ALA A 95 2.81 -2.94 -12.92
N TRP A 96 2.03 -3.91 -12.44
CA TRP A 96 0.81 -3.64 -11.67
C TRP A 96 1.13 -2.97 -10.32
N MET A 97 2.19 -3.43 -9.65
CA MET A 97 2.66 -2.82 -8.40
C MET A 97 3.14 -1.37 -8.58
N GLU A 98 3.93 -1.10 -9.62
CA GLU A 98 4.35 0.25 -9.95
C GLU A 98 3.16 1.16 -10.27
N TRP A 99 2.19 0.64 -11.05
CA TRP A 99 0.97 1.37 -11.34
C TRP A 99 0.19 1.71 -10.06
N GLN A 100 0.08 0.77 -9.12
CA GLN A 100 -0.62 0.98 -7.86
C GLN A 100 0.08 2.02 -6.97
N GLN A 101 1.41 1.97 -6.88
CA GLN A 101 2.21 2.99 -6.20
C GLN A 101 2.01 4.38 -6.83
N HIS A 102 1.94 4.45 -8.15
CA HIS A 102 1.71 5.70 -8.86
C HIS A 102 0.29 6.25 -8.64
N GLN A 103 -0.72 5.37 -8.54
CA GLN A 103 -2.08 5.78 -8.18
C GLN A 103 -2.17 6.32 -6.75
N ASP A 104 -1.49 5.68 -5.79
CA ASP A 104 -1.43 6.16 -4.42
C ASP A 104 -0.72 7.53 -4.35
N ALA A 105 0.41 7.70 -5.05
CA ALA A 105 1.10 8.98 -5.14
C ALA A 105 0.19 10.09 -5.73
N LYS A 106 -0.58 9.78 -6.77
CA LYS A 106 -1.59 10.70 -7.33
C LYS A 106 -2.67 11.05 -6.32
N LEU A 107 -3.13 10.08 -5.53
CA LEU A 107 -4.11 10.30 -4.46
C LEU A 107 -3.56 11.24 -3.39
N TYR A 108 -2.33 11.01 -2.92
CA TYR A 108 -1.64 11.90 -1.98
C TYR A 108 -1.46 13.31 -2.56
N LEU A 109 -1.04 13.43 -3.82
CA LEU A 109 -0.91 14.72 -4.51
C LEU A 109 -2.25 15.44 -4.66
N ARG A 110 -3.34 14.72 -4.96
CA ARG A 110 -4.69 15.30 -5.03
C ARG A 110 -5.16 15.76 -3.65
N LEU A 111 -4.94 14.97 -2.61
CA LEU A 111 -5.25 15.34 -1.24
C LEU A 111 -4.46 16.58 -0.80
N TRP A 112 -3.19 16.66 -1.17
CA TRP A 112 -2.33 17.82 -0.91
C TRP A 112 -2.78 19.06 -1.71
N ARG A 113 -3.18 18.90 -2.97
CA ARG A 113 -3.69 20.00 -3.81
C ARG A 113 -5.06 20.52 -3.35
N LEU A 114 -5.97 19.63 -2.93
CA LEU A 114 -7.22 20.00 -2.28
C LEU A 114 -6.98 20.77 -0.97
N HIS A 115 -5.91 20.43 -0.26
CA HIS A 115 -5.47 21.17 0.91
C HIS A 115 -4.94 22.57 0.58
N SER A 116 -4.18 22.73 -0.52
CA SER A 116 -3.61 24.03 -0.91
C SER A 116 -4.64 25.00 -1.50
N ILE A 117 -5.68 24.49 -2.18
CA ILE A 117 -6.75 25.33 -2.75
C ILE A 117 -7.73 25.83 -1.67
N THR A 118 -7.88 25.12 -0.56
CA THR A 118 -8.81 25.48 0.52
C THR A 118 -8.22 26.41 1.59
N ASN A 119 -7.01 26.93 1.37
CA ASN A 119 -6.37 27.90 2.25
C ASN A 119 -5.60 28.97 1.42
N PRO A 120 -6.29 29.97 0.85
CA PRO A 120 -5.64 31.04 0.09
C PRO A 120 -4.91 32.09 0.96
N PHE A 121 -4.84 31.92 2.29
CA PHE A 121 -4.22 32.87 3.21
C PHE A 121 -2.97 32.31 3.89
N ASN A 122 -1.96 31.97 3.10
CA ASN A 122 -0.56 31.91 3.56
C ASN A 122 0.33 32.43 2.43
N CYS A 123 0.25 33.74 2.20
CA CYS A 123 1.35 34.59 1.76
C CYS A 123 1.59 35.60 2.88
#